data_AF-A0A1A0V3S9-F1
#
_entry.id   AF-A0A1A0V3S9-F1
#
_cell.length_a   1.000
_cell.length_b   1.000
_cell.length_c   1.000
_cell.angle_alpha   90.00
_cell.angle_beta   90.00
_cell.angle_gamma   90.00
#
_symmetry.space_group_name_H-M   'P 1'
#
loop_
_entity.id
_entity.type
_entity.pdbx_description
1 polymer ?
#
loop_
_entity_poly.entity_id
_entity_poly.type
_entity_poly.pdbx_seq_one_letter_code
_entity_poly.pdbx_strand_id
1 'polypeptide(L)'
;MAARRAPDSRQRRRELCDAGIELLAELGAKGLSHPRVDRRAGVPDGSASYYFRTRTALIHAVAERVAELDLADLRSVTEAHVDTSRQAAVARLAEVVMKSLTGTGLTRTRARIELLLQASRDSAISAVFHTNSQTYLRLHRELAERSQPDAADPSAVDDRALLTVMFISGLMLSAAAGSEPVIERDRLEYLLAQIAASRP
;
A
#
# COMPACT_ATOMS: atom_id res chain seq x y z
N MET A 1 21.95 35.56 -0.64
CA MET A 1 20.64 34.90 -0.41
C MET A 1 20.39 33.92 -1.53
N ALA A 2 20.42 32.61 -1.25
CA ALA A 2 20.26 31.58 -2.29
C ALA A 2 18.82 31.58 -2.82
N ALA A 3 18.66 31.71 -4.13
CA ALA A 3 17.36 31.64 -4.80
C ALA A 3 16.73 30.26 -4.55
N ARG A 4 15.58 30.25 -3.89
CA ARG A 4 14.79 29.03 -3.64
C ARG A 4 14.30 28.53 -5.00
N ARG A 5 14.95 27.50 -5.55
CA ARG A 5 14.55 26.84 -6.80
C ARG A 5 13.06 26.48 -6.69
N ALA A 6 12.24 26.92 -7.65
CA ALA A 6 10.84 26.50 -7.71
C ALA A 6 10.79 24.96 -7.64
N PRO A 7 9.93 24.37 -6.80
CA PRO A 7 9.83 22.91 -6.73
C PRO A 7 9.55 22.35 -8.13
N ASP A 8 10.22 21.26 -8.50
CA ASP A 8 9.87 20.49 -9.71
C ASP A 8 8.36 20.23 -9.72
N SER A 9 7.68 20.50 -10.83
CA SER A 9 6.21 20.41 -10.90
C SER A 9 5.71 19.02 -10.50
N ARG A 10 6.50 17.97 -10.78
CA ARG A 10 6.23 16.60 -10.32
C ARG A 10 6.39 16.43 -8.82
N GLN A 11 7.41 17.04 -8.22
CA GLN A 11 7.61 17.05 -6.77
C GLN A 11 6.42 17.72 -6.07
N ARG A 12 5.99 18.89 -6.55
CA ARG A 12 4.84 19.59 -5.99
C ARG A 12 3.54 18.79 -6.13
N ARG A 13 3.33 18.14 -7.28
CA ARG A 13 2.17 17.24 -7.47
C ARG A 13 2.18 16.09 -6.46
N ARG A 14 3.34 15.48 -6.18
CA ARG A 14 3.48 14.43 -5.15
C ARG A 14 3.20 14.95 -3.75
N GLU A 15 3.74 16.11 -3.38
CA GLU A 15 3.50 16.74 -2.06
C GLU A 15 2.00 16.97 -1.80
N LEU A 16 1.27 17.43 -2.83
CA LEU A 16 -0.18 17.62 -2.75
C LEU A 16 -0.93 16.29 -2.62
N CYS A 17 -0.50 15.24 -3.34
CA CYS A 17 -1.10 13.92 -3.19
C CYS A 17 -0.81 13.31 -1.81
N ASP A 18 0.40 13.48 -1.27
CA ASP A 18 0.79 12.99 0.06
C ASP A 18 -0.06 13.67 1.15
N ALA A 19 -0.29 14.98 1.05
CA ALA A 19 -1.26 15.69 1.89
C ALA A 19 -2.70 15.16 1.72
N GLY A 20 -3.08 14.77 0.50
CA GLY A 20 -4.35 14.10 0.21
C GLY A 20 -4.49 12.74 0.90
N ILE A 21 -3.42 11.95 0.98
CA ILE A 21 -3.38 10.66 1.70
C ILE A 21 -3.68 10.88 3.18
N GLU A 22 -3.03 11.86 3.80
CA GLU A 22 -3.27 12.17 5.21
C GLU A 22 -4.71 12.61 5.47
N LEU A 23 -5.26 13.47 4.60
CA LEU A 23 -6.66 13.92 4.71
C LEU A 23 -7.65 12.77 4.55
N LEU A 24 -7.40 11.83 3.63
CA LEU A 24 -8.23 10.64 3.49
C LEU A 24 -8.17 9.77 4.74
N ALA A 25 -6.97 9.57 5.29
CA ALA A 25 -6.77 8.75 6.48
C ALA A 25 -7.46 9.31 7.73
N GLU A 26 -7.49 10.64 7.88
CA GLU A 26 -8.04 11.31 9.06
C GLU A 26 -9.52 11.66 8.92
N LEU A 27 -9.96 12.09 7.74
CA LEU A 27 -11.27 12.72 7.52
C LEU A 27 -12.13 11.96 6.49
N GLY A 28 -11.63 10.84 5.96
CA GLY A 28 -12.28 10.04 4.93
C GLY A 28 -12.42 10.76 3.58
N ALA A 29 -13.12 10.14 2.64
CA ALA A 29 -13.33 10.71 1.31
C ALA A 29 -13.99 12.11 1.33
N LYS A 30 -14.94 12.35 2.25
CA LYS A 30 -15.58 13.67 2.44
C LYS A 30 -14.60 14.75 2.94
N GLY A 31 -13.50 14.32 3.55
CA GLY A 31 -12.38 15.15 3.98
C GLY A 31 -11.64 15.83 2.83
N LEU A 32 -11.59 15.20 1.65
CA LEU A 32 -10.72 15.60 0.55
C LEU A 32 -11.30 16.75 -0.28
N SER A 33 -10.65 17.91 -0.23
CA SER A 33 -10.93 19.09 -1.07
C SER A 33 -9.66 19.90 -1.31
N HIS A 34 -9.60 20.66 -2.41
CA HIS A 34 -8.42 21.47 -2.76
C HIS A 34 -7.98 22.43 -1.65
N PRO A 35 -8.88 23.23 -1.02
CA PRO A 35 -8.43 24.13 0.03
C PRO A 35 -7.89 23.41 1.27
N ARG A 36 -8.37 22.19 1.56
CA ARG A 36 -7.83 21.38 2.66
C ARG A 36 -6.47 20.80 2.30
N VAL A 37 -6.28 20.35 1.06
CA VAL A 37 -4.99 19.88 0.55
C VAL A 37 -3.96 21.01 0.59
N ASP A 38 -4.31 22.21 0.13
CA ASP A 38 -3.41 23.37 0.15
C ASP A 38 -2.92 23.68 1.57
N ARG A 39 -3.87 23.77 2.50
CA ARG A 39 -3.54 23.98 3.93
C ARG A 39 -2.72 22.85 4.51
N ARG A 40 -3.05 21.59 4.21
CA ARG A 40 -2.32 20.43 4.72
C ARG A 40 -0.89 20.38 4.21
N ALA A 41 -0.69 20.67 2.92
CA ALA A 41 0.62 20.71 2.29
C ALA A 41 1.43 21.98 2.64
N GLY A 42 0.84 22.96 3.33
CA GLY A 42 1.50 24.23 3.66
C GLY A 42 1.85 25.07 2.44
N VAL A 43 1.02 25.03 1.40
CA VAL A 43 1.22 25.73 0.12
C VAL A 43 0.20 26.86 -0.06
N PRO A 44 0.43 27.82 -0.98
CA PRO A 44 -0.54 28.88 -1.26
C PRO A 44 -1.89 28.34 -1.72
N ASP A 45 -2.96 29.03 -1.33
CA ASP A 45 -4.33 28.71 -1.76
C ASP A 45 -4.44 28.64 -3.29
N GLY A 46 -5.14 27.62 -3.78
CA GLY A 46 -5.33 27.38 -5.21
C GLY A 46 -4.24 26.52 -5.85
N SER A 47 -3.17 26.15 -5.12
CA SER A 47 -2.11 25.28 -5.64
C SER A 47 -2.67 23.93 -6.09
N ALA A 48 -3.47 23.27 -5.27
CA ALA A 48 -4.09 21.99 -5.60
C ALA A 48 -5.01 22.12 -6.81
N SER A 49 -5.81 23.19 -6.90
CA SER A 49 -6.72 23.43 -8.02
C SER A 49 -5.98 23.68 -9.33
N TYR A 50 -4.78 24.26 -9.26
CA TYR A 50 -3.89 24.42 -10.41
C TYR A 50 -3.43 23.07 -10.97
N TYR A 51 -3.06 22.11 -10.12
CA TYR A 51 -2.62 20.77 -10.56
C TYR A 51 -3.77 19.81 -10.87
N PHE A 52 -4.89 19.94 -10.15
CA PHE A 52 -6.03 19.02 -10.21
C PHE A 52 -7.32 19.81 -10.40
N ARG A 53 -7.73 20.04 -11.65
CA ARG A 53 -8.85 20.94 -11.97
C ARG A 53 -10.19 20.58 -11.31
N THR A 54 -10.42 19.31 -10.97
CA THR A 54 -11.66 18.85 -10.35
C THR A 54 -11.38 18.00 -9.11
N ARG A 55 -12.39 17.85 -8.24
CA ARG A 55 -12.28 16.95 -7.08
C ARG A 55 -12.04 15.50 -7.52
N THR A 56 -12.65 15.08 -8.64
CA THR A 56 -12.41 13.76 -9.25
C THR A 56 -10.95 13.60 -9.67
N ALA A 57 -10.36 14.60 -10.34
CA ALA A 57 -8.95 14.55 -10.72
C ALA A 57 -8.02 14.48 -9.49
N LEU A 58 -8.37 15.17 -8.41
CA LEU A 58 -7.62 15.11 -7.15
C LEU A 58 -7.68 13.72 -6.52
N ILE A 59 -8.86 13.11 -6.37
CA ILE A 59 -8.98 11.78 -5.76
C ILE A 59 -8.31 10.69 -6.61
N HIS A 60 -8.37 10.80 -7.95
CA HIS A 60 -7.66 9.90 -8.85
C HIS A 60 -6.14 10.01 -8.68
N ALA A 61 -5.60 11.22 -8.63
CA ALA A 61 -4.17 11.43 -8.43
C ALA A 61 -3.68 10.97 -7.04
N VAL A 62 -4.52 11.07 -6.01
CA VAL A 62 -4.21 10.51 -4.69
C VAL A 62 -4.25 8.98 -4.73
N ALA A 63 -5.18 8.37 -5.46
CA ALA A 63 -5.23 6.91 -5.65
C ALA A 63 -3.98 6.39 -6.38
N GLU A 64 -3.56 7.06 -7.45
CA GLU A 64 -2.30 6.77 -8.15
C GLU A 64 -1.12 6.84 -7.18
N ARG A 65 -1.05 7.90 -6.35
CA ARG A 65 0.04 8.07 -5.38
C ARG A 65 0.06 6.96 -4.32
N VAL A 66 -1.10 6.56 -3.80
CA VAL A 66 -1.19 5.41 -2.87
C VAL A 66 -0.65 4.16 -3.55
N ALA A 67 -1.10 3.88 -4.78
CA ALA A 67 -0.68 2.72 -5.54
C ALA A 67 0.82 2.70 -5.86
N GLU A 68 1.41 3.86 -6.19
CA GLU A 68 2.85 4.00 -6.40
C GLU A 68 3.66 3.67 -5.15
N LEU A 69 3.27 4.23 -4.00
CA LEU A 69 3.96 4.02 -2.73
C LEU A 69 3.88 2.56 -2.27
N ASP A 70 2.72 1.94 -2.48
CA ASP A 70 2.45 0.53 -2.21
C ASP A 70 3.34 -0.39 -3.02
N LEU A 71 3.41 -0.15 -4.33
CA LEU A 71 4.25 -0.92 -5.23
C LEU A 71 5.73 -0.76 -4.88
N ALA A 72 6.17 0.43 -4.47
CA ALA A 72 7.54 0.68 -4.07
C ALA A 72 7.94 -0.13 -2.82
N ASP A 73 7.08 -0.17 -1.79
CA ASP A 73 7.33 -0.98 -0.60
C ASP A 73 7.38 -2.47 -0.93
N LEU A 74 6.48 -2.94 -1.80
CA LEU A 74 6.48 -4.34 -2.20
C LEU A 74 7.71 -4.75 -3.02
N ARG A 75 8.16 -3.91 -3.97
CA ARG A 75 9.37 -4.17 -4.77
C ARG A 75 10.62 -4.27 -3.91
N SER A 76 10.68 -3.51 -2.82
CA SER A 76 11.79 -3.60 -1.86
C SER A 76 11.94 -4.99 -1.23
N VAL A 77 10.86 -5.78 -1.17
CA VAL A 77 10.89 -7.18 -0.70
C VAL A 77 11.51 -8.10 -1.76
N THR A 78 11.14 -7.92 -3.03
CA THR A 78 11.47 -8.87 -4.11
C THR A 78 12.82 -8.62 -4.78
N GLU A 79 13.31 -7.38 -4.78
CA GLU A 79 14.61 -7.00 -5.36
C GLU A 79 15.82 -7.48 -4.53
N ALA A 80 15.58 -7.98 -3.32
CA ALA A 80 16.64 -8.54 -2.51
C ALA A 80 17.04 -9.94 -3.00
N HIS A 81 18.20 -10.00 -3.67
CA HIS A 81 19.05 -11.14 -4.08
C HIS A 81 18.41 -12.55 -4.21
N VAL A 82 18.68 -13.18 -5.36
CA VAL A 82 18.26 -14.53 -5.79
C VAL A 82 18.60 -15.65 -4.79
N ASP A 83 19.59 -15.45 -3.90
CA ASP A 83 20.02 -16.40 -2.85
C ASP A 83 19.36 -16.18 -1.47
N THR A 84 18.29 -15.40 -1.38
CA THR A 84 17.61 -15.17 -0.10
C THR A 84 16.90 -16.44 0.37
N SER A 85 17.31 -17.00 1.51
CA SER A 85 16.64 -18.15 2.13
C SER A 85 15.15 -17.89 2.38
N ARG A 86 14.33 -18.95 2.41
CA ARG A 86 12.89 -18.90 2.75
C ARG A 86 12.64 -18.04 3.99
N GLN A 87 13.40 -18.24 5.06
CA GLN A 87 13.26 -17.50 6.32
C GLN A 87 13.47 -15.99 6.12
N ALA A 88 14.52 -15.62 5.38
CA ALA A 88 14.82 -14.21 5.12
C ALA A 88 13.76 -13.54 4.23
N ALA A 89 13.13 -14.28 3.33
CA ALA A 89 12.03 -13.79 2.50
C ALA A 89 10.76 -13.55 3.33
N VAL A 90 10.41 -14.47 4.25
CA VAL A 90 9.30 -14.32 5.21
C VAL A 90 9.56 -13.14 6.17
N ALA A 91 10.76 -13.01 6.71
CA ALA A 91 11.12 -11.93 7.64
C ALA A 91 11.01 -10.53 7.00
N ARG A 92 11.36 -10.42 5.70
CA ARG A 92 11.20 -9.17 4.93
C ARG A 92 9.74 -8.85 4.65
N LEU A 93 8.94 -9.85 4.28
CA LEU A 93 7.50 -9.65 4.10
C LEU A 93 6.86 -9.17 5.41
N ALA A 94 7.24 -9.78 6.55
CA ALA A 94 6.79 -9.35 7.87
C ALA A 94 7.15 -7.88 8.15
N GLU A 95 8.37 -7.44 7.81
CA GLU A 95 8.80 -6.05 7.98
C GLU A 95 7.94 -5.06 7.18
N VAL A 96 7.67 -5.35 5.91
CA VAL A 96 6.83 -4.48 5.06
C VAL A 96 5.38 -4.44 5.53
N VAL A 97 4.85 -5.56 6.01
CA VAL A 97 3.53 -5.60 6.62
C VAL A 97 3.52 -4.76 7.90
N MET A 98 4.48 -4.93 8.82
CA MET A 98 4.57 -4.13 10.06
C MET A 98 4.64 -2.62 9.79
N LYS A 99 5.41 -2.22 8.76
CA LYS A 99 5.45 -0.82 8.31
C LYS A 99 4.07 -0.31 7.88
N SER A 100 3.26 -1.17 7.26
CA SER A 100 1.90 -0.83 6.81
C SER A 100 0.85 -0.82 7.92
N LEU A 101 1.16 -1.39 9.09
CA LEU A 101 0.27 -1.42 10.26
C LEU A 101 0.53 -0.28 11.26
N THR A 102 1.61 0.51 11.07
CA THR A 102 2.04 1.54 12.03
C THR A 102 2.40 2.86 11.35
N GLY A 103 2.44 3.95 12.12
CA GLY A 103 2.92 5.26 11.68
C GLY A 103 2.33 5.73 10.34
N THR A 104 3.18 6.20 9.43
CA THR A 104 2.79 6.68 8.11
C THR A 104 2.24 5.57 7.20
N GLY A 105 2.65 4.32 7.39
CA GLY A 105 2.10 3.21 6.64
C GLY A 105 0.66 2.89 7.05
N LEU A 106 0.31 3.03 8.34
CA LEU A 106 -1.07 2.95 8.80
C LEU A 106 -1.94 4.08 8.22
N THR A 107 -1.41 5.31 8.17
CA THR A 107 -2.07 6.45 7.50
C THR A 107 -2.40 6.09 6.05
N ARG A 108 -1.42 5.57 5.29
CA ARG A 108 -1.65 5.13 3.91
C ARG A 108 -2.64 3.97 3.82
N THR A 109 -2.61 3.00 4.75
CA THR A 109 -3.57 1.89 4.79
C THR A 109 -5.00 2.37 5.01
N ARG A 110 -5.23 3.34 5.91
CA ARG A 110 -6.56 3.96 6.08
C ARG A 110 -7.03 4.67 4.83
N ALA A 111 -6.15 5.48 4.21
CA ALA A 111 -6.48 6.15 2.95
C ALA A 111 -6.81 5.16 1.83
N ARG A 112 -6.08 4.03 1.73
CA ARG A 112 -6.35 2.96 0.78
C ARG A 112 -7.74 2.36 0.97
N ILE A 113 -8.14 2.07 2.21
CA ILE A 113 -9.45 1.48 2.50
C ILE A 113 -10.59 2.44 2.09
N GLU A 114 -10.45 3.73 2.39
CA GLU A 114 -11.39 4.76 1.90
C GLU A 114 -11.50 4.75 0.37
N LEU A 115 -10.38 4.65 -0.33
CA LEU A 115 -10.34 4.61 -1.80
C LEU A 115 -10.92 3.31 -2.37
N LEU A 116 -10.70 2.16 -1.72
CA LEU A 116 -11.30 0.88 -2.12
C LEU A 116 -12.83 0.92 -1.99
N LEU A 117 -13.37 1.61 -0.98
CA LEU A 117 -14.82 1.83 -0.87
C LEU A 117 -15.33 2.71 -2.03
N GLN A 118 -14.56 3.69 -2.48
CA GLN A 118 -14.91 4.51 -3.66
C GLN A 118 -14.79 3.73 -4.98
N ALA A 119 -13.83 2.81 -5.10
CA ALA A 119 -13.59 2.01 -6.31
C ALA A 119 -14.82 1.24 -6.79
N SER A 120 -15.72 0.87 -5.88
CA SER A 120 -17.01 0.24 -6.22
C SER A 120 -17.93 1.11 -7.09
N ARG A 121 -17.69 2.42 -7.15
CA ARG A 121 -18.51 3.43 -7.85
C ARG A 121 -17.72 4.23 -8.88
N ASP A 122 -16.40 4.03 -8.94
CA ASP A 122 -15.48 4.75 -9.82
C ASP A 122 -14.50 3.77 -10.46
N SER A 123 -14.72 3.48 -11.74
CA SER A 123 -13.93 2.50 -12.50
C SER A 123 -12.48 2.93 -12.70
N ALA A 124 -12.17 4.23 -12.69
CA ALA A 124 -10.80 4.71 -12.81
C ALA A 124 -10.01 4.40 -11.54
N ILE A 125 -10.61 4.59 -10.36
CA ILE A 125 -10.00 4.19 -9.08
C ILE A 125 -9.87 2.66 -9.02
N SER A 126 -10.91 1.93 -9.45
CA SER A 126 -10.86 0.46 -9.52
C SER A 126 -9.71 -0.05 -10.38
N ALA A 127 -9.49 0.54 -11.56
CA ALA A 127 -8.41 0.17 -12.46
C ALA A 127 -7.02 0.34 -11.82
N VAL A 128 -6.78 1.45 -11.10
CA VAL A 128 -5.52 1.71 -10.38
C VAL A 128 -5.21 0.58 -9.39
N PHE A 129 -6.17 0.21 -8.54
CA PHE A 129 -5.96 -0.85 -7.56
C PHE A 129 -5.93 -2.24 -8.18
N HIS A 130 -6.67 -2.49 -9.27
CA HIS A 130 -6.64 -3.77 -9.95
C HIS A 130 -5.25 -4.08 -10.52
N THR A 131 -4.63 -3.12 -11.21
CA THR A 131 -3.26 -3.28 -11.73
C THR A 131 -2.26 -3.57 -10.61
N ASN A 132 -2.41 -2.91 -9.47
CA ASN A 132 -1.60 -3.19 -8.29
C ASN A 132 -1.86 -4.60 -7.75
N SER A 133 -3.12 -5.01 -7.58
CA SER A 133 -3.48 -6.33 -7.06
C SER A 133 -2.91 -7.48 -7.91
N GLN A 134 -2.91 -7.35 -9.23
CA GLN A 134 -2.25 -8.32 -10.13
C GLN A 134 -0.75 -8.41 -9.86
N THR A 135 -0.10 -7.26 -9.65
CA THR A 135 1.31 -7.20 -9.31
C THR A 135 1.59 -7.79 -7.92
N TYR A 136 0.75 -7.51 -6.94
CA TYR A 136 0.81 -8.11 -5.59
C TYR A 136 0.72 -9.63 -5.67
N LEU A 137 -0.31 -10.17 -6.32
CA LEU A 137 -0.50 -11.61 -6.46
C LEU A 137 0.70 -12.28 -7.14
N ARG A 138 1.22 -11.70 -8.22
CA ARG A 138 2.43 -12.21 -8.89
C ARG A 138 3.63 -12.26 -7.94
N LEU A 139 3.87 -11.20 -7.18
CA LEU A 139 5.03 -11.14 -6.27
C LEU A 139 4.85 -12.08 -5.05
N HIS A 140 3.63 -12.25 -4.56
CA HIS A 140 3.31 -13.27 -3.56
C HIS A 140 3.48 -14.69 -4.10
N ARG A 141 3.14 -14.93 -5.38
CA ARG A 141 3.40 -16.20 -6.06
C ARG A 141 4.90 -16.47 -6.17
N GLU A 142 5.69 -15.50 -6.63
CA GLU A 142 7.16 -15.63 -6.69
C GLU A 142 7.77 -15.94 -5.32
N LEU A 143 7.26 -15.30 -4.26
CA LEU A 143 7.68 -15.59 -2.89
C LEU A 143 7.29 -17.00 -2.45
N ALA A 144 6.07 -17.45 -2.78
CA ALA A 144 5.58 -18.79 -2.47
C ALA A 144 6.36 -19.88 -3.22
N GLU A 145 6.73 -19.64 -4.48
CA GLU A 145 7.57 -20.53 -5.30
C GLU A 145 8.96 -20.68 -4.68
N ARG A 146 9.63 -19.57 -4.34
CA ARG A 146 10.94 -19.58 -3.65
C ARG A 146 10.88 -20.25 -2.27
N SER A 147 9.69 -20.27 -1.66
CA SER A 147 9.44 -20.84 -0.36
C SER A 147 8.96 -22.29 -0.41
N GLN A 148 8.80 -22.90 -1.59
CA GLN A 148 8.33 -24.28 -1.67
C GLN A 148 9.34 -25.24 -1.01
N PRO A 149 8.84 -26.24 -0.25
CA PRO A 149 9.59 -27.48 -0.02
C PRO A 149 9.82 -28.23 -1.35
N ASP A 150 10.96 -28.92 -1.49
CA ASP A 150 11.32 -29.67 -2.71
C ASP A 150 10.27 -30.72 -3.15
N ALA A 151 9.38 -31.14 -2.24
CA ALA A 151 8.32 -32.12 -2.49
C ALA A 151 6.89 -31.51 -2.52
N ALA A 152 6.75 -30.19 -2.66
CA ALA A 152 5.45 -29.54 -2.65
C ALA A 152 4.73 -29.60 -4.00
N ASP A 153 3.41 -29.78 -3.97
CA ASP A 153 2.56 -29.67 -5.15
C ASP A 153 2.64 -28.25 -5.76
N PRO A 154 3.03 -28.09 -7.03
CA PRO A 154 3.01 -26.81 -7.74
C PRO A 154 1.62 -26.15 -7.77
N SER A 155 0.54 -26.94 -7.68
CA SER A 155 -0.84 -26.42 -7.66
C SER A 155 -1.14 -25.63 -6.36
N ALA A 156 -0.46 -25.95 -5.26
CA ALA A 156 -0.66 -25.29 -3.96
C ALA A 156 0.01 -23.91 -3.85
N VAL A 157 0.79 -23.48 -4.85
CA VAL A 157 1.44 -22.16 -4.85
C VAL A 157 0.40 -21.04 -4.88
N ASP A 158 -0.63 -21.18 -5.72
CA ASP A 158 -1.67 -20.17 -5.87
C ASP A 158 -2.53 -20.04 -4.61
N ASP A 159 -2.86 -21.17 -3.98
CA ASP A 159 -3.60 -21.18 -2.70
C ASP A 159 -2.79 -20.51 -1.57
N ARG A 160 -1.48 -20.78 -1.48
CA ARG A 160 -0.62 -20.12 -0.48
C ARG A 160 -0.45 -18.63 -0.74
N ALA A 161 -0.32 -18.22 -2.00
CA ALA A 161 -0.28 -16.81 -2.37
C ALA A 161 -1.59 -16.12 -1.99
N LEU A 162 -2.74 -16.75 -2.27
CA LEU A 162 -4.06 -16.24 -1.90
C LEU A 162 -4.23 -16.13 -0.39
N LEU A 163 -3.88 -17.18 0.38
CA LEU A 163 -3.93 -17.16 1.84
C LEU A 163 -3.07 -16.04 2.43
N THR A 164 -1.86 -15.85 1.89
CA THR A 164 -0.96 -14.77 2.31
C THR A 164 -1.58 -13.39 2.08
N VAL A 165 -2.14 -13.16 0.88
CA VAL A 165 -2.80 -11.88 0.54
C VAL A 165 -4.03 -11.62 1.40
N MET A 166 -4.87 -12.64 1.63
CA MET A 166 -6.08 -12.51 2.46
C MET A 166 -5.73 -12.25 3.93
N PHE A 167 -4.73 -12.96 4.45
CA PHE A 167 -4.25 -12.74 5.81
C PHE A 167 -3.72 -11.32 6.02
N ILE A 168 -2.84 -10.83 5.12
CA ILE A 168 -2.30 -9.47 5.19
C ILE A 168 -3.41 -8.43 5.04
N SER A 169 -4.36 -8.65 4.13
CA SER A 169 -5.49 -7.74 3.93
C SER A 169 -6.37 -7.64 5.17
N GLY A 170 -6.59 -8.76 5.86
CA GLY A 170 -7.30 -8.81 7.14
C GLY A 170 -6.57 -8.02 8.25
N LEU A 171 -5.25 -8.16 8.36
CA LEU A 171 -4.43 -7.39 9.30
C LEU A 171 -4.51 -5.89 9.02
N MET A 172 -4.37 -5.50 7.75
CA MET A 172 -4.47 -4.09 7.33
C MET A 172 -5.84 -3.49 7.64
N LEU A 173 -6.92 -4.24 7.36
CA LEU A 173 -8.28 -3.81 7.68
C LEU A 173 -8.50 -3.65 9.19
N SER A 174 -8.05 -4.62 9.99
CA SER A 174 -8.16 -4.58 11.46
C SER A 174 -7.41 -3.38 12.04
N ALA A 175 -6.15 -3.17 11.63
CA ALA A 175 -5.34 -2.05 12.09
C ALA A 175 -5.95 -0.71 11.70
N ALA A 176 -6.48 -0.59 10.48
CA ALA A 176 -7.13 0.63 10.03
C ALA A 176 -8.39 0.96 10.84
N ALA A 177 -9.18 -0.05 11.19
CA ALA A 177 -10.36 0.07 12.03
C ALA A 177 -10.05 0.40 13.50
N GLY A 178 -8.77 0.31 13.92
CA GLY A 178 -8.38 0.47 15.32
C GLY A 178 -8.78 -0.72 16.19
N SER A 179 -9.09 -1.87 15.56
CA SER A 179 -9.45 -3.12 16.23
C SER A 179 -8.22 -4.01 16.39
N GLU A 180 -8.10 -4.68 17.54
CA GLU A 180 -7.05 -5.68 17.81
C GLU A 180 -7.16 -6.91 16.89
N PRO A 181 -6.04 -7.58 16.55
CA PRO A 181 -4.87 -7.74 17.41
C PRO A 181 -3.68 -6.86 17.05
N VAL A 182 -3.02 -6.32 18.09
CA VAL A 182 -1.63 -5.87 18.01
C VAL A 182 -0.79 -7.11 17.72
N ILE A 183 -0.41 -7.29 16.45
CA ILE A 183 0.46 -8.40 16.05
C ILE A 183 1.92 -7.96 16.16
N GLU A 184 2.68 -8.63 17.01
CA GLU A 184 4.12 -8.44 17.09
C GLU A 184 4.82 -9.05 15.88
N ARG A 185 5.98 -8.48 15.51
CA ARG A 185 6.75 -8.91 14.33
C ARG A 185 7.03 -10.42 14.34
N ASP A 186 7.48 -10.97 15.47
CA ASP A 186 7.83 -12.39 15.58
C ASP A 186 6.62 -13.30 15.37
N ARG A 187 5.44 -12.87 15.84
CA ARG A 187 4.19 -13.60 15.64
C ARG A 187 3.73 -13.54 14.18
N LEU A 188 3.90 -12.38 13.54
CA LEU A 188 3.61 -12.22 12.11
C LEU A 188 4.53 -13.10 11.25
N GLU A 189 5.84 -13.09 11.53
CA GLU A 189 6.82 -13.94 10.85
C GLU A 189 6.48 -15.43 11.01
N TYR A 190 6.13 -15.86 12.22
CA TYR A 190 5.66 -17.22 12.48
C TYR A 190 4.41 -17.60 11.65
N LEU A 191 3.39 -16.74 11.63
CA LEU A 191 2.14 -17.02 10.88
C LEU A 191 2.36 -17.05 9.37
N LEU A 192 3.19 -16.15 8.84
CA LEU A 192 3.56 -16.14 7.42
C LEU A 192 4.36 -17.41 7.05
N ALA A 193 5.25 -17.87 7.92
CA ALA A 193 5.97 -19.13 7.71
C ALA A 193 5.02 -20.35 7.71
N GLN A 194 3.99 -20.35 8.57
CA GLN A 194 2.96 -21.40 8.59
C GLN A 194 2.14 -21.42 7.29
N ILE A 195 1.73 -20.26 6.78
CA ILE A 195 1.03 -20.16 5.49
C ILE A 195 1.94 -20.65 4.34
N ALA A 196 3.21 -20.25 4.35
CA ALA A 196 4.17 -20.71 3.32
C ALA A 196 4.39 -22.24 3.35
N ALA A 197 4.24 -22.87 4.52
CA ALA A 197 4.41 -24.30 4.72
C ALA A 197 3.11 -25.11 4.62
N SER A 198 1.94 -24.48 4.45
CA SER A 198 0.66 -25.19 4.47
C SER A 198 0.52 -26.14 3.28
N ARG A 199 -0.04 -27.32 3.54
CA ARG A 199 -0.47 -28.28 2.51
C ARG A 199 -1.90 -27.94 2.08
N PRO A 200 -2.24 -28.14 0.79
CA PRO A 200 -3.62 -27.97 0.31
C PRO A 200 -4.58 -28.95 1.01
#